data_AF-A0A2S9FIA9-F1
#
_entry.id   AF-A0A2S9FIA9-F1
#
_cell.length_a   1.000
_cell.length_b   1.000
_cell.length_c   1.000
_cell.angle_alpha   90.00
_cell.angle_beta   90.00
_cell.angle_gamma   90.00
#
_symmetry.space_group_name_H-M   'P 1'
#
loop_
_entity.id
_entity.type
_entity.pdbx_description
1 polymer ?
#
loop_
_entity_poly.entity_id
_entity_poly.type
_entity_poly.pdbx_seq_one_letter_code
_entity_poly.pdbx_strand_id
1 'polypeptide(L)'
;MLLHQGIGLDAFNAMPMRRAVHAVFECCYSVPMAADLARARPFDSHDRLFRFADTLLFGLSEESVDSILQAYPDVGRRPGSEKSQAEQCA
;
A
#
# COMPACT_ATOMS: atom_id res chain seq x y z
N MET A 1 10.79 4.67 -9.47
CA MET A 1 11.51 4.50 -8.18
C MET A 1 10.53 4.47 -6.99
N LEU A 2 10.27 3.29 -6.43
CA LEU A 2 9.50 3.15 -5.17
C LEU A 2 10.50 3.33 -4.02
N LEU A 3 10.28 4.34 -3.17
CA LEU A 3 11.29 4.77 -2.19
C LEU A 3 11.47 3.78 -1.03
N HIS A 4 10.55 2.81 -0.90
CA HIS A 4 10.47 1.93 0.26
C HIS A 4 10.44 0.43 -0.10
N GLN A 5 10.84 0.03 -1.32
CA GLN A 5 10.93 -1.40 -1.65
C GLN A 5 12.07 -2.07 -0.90
N GLY A 6 11.80 -3.26 -0.34
CA GLY A 6 12.84 -4.07 0.33
C GLY A 6 13.34 -3.53 1.68
N ILE A 7 12.64 -2.58 2.31
CA ILE A 7 13.03 -2.02 3.62
C ILE A 7 13.04 -3.05 4.77
N GLY A 8 12.26 -4.13 4.64
CA GLY A 8 12.09 -5.15 5.68
C GLY A 8 11.17 -4.74 6.83
N LEU A 9 10.68 -5.74 7.58
CA LEU A 9 9.70 -5.56 8.65
C LEU A 9 10.24 -4.72 9.82
N ASP A 10 11.49 -4.94 10.23
CA ASP A 10 12.09 -4.22 11.36
C ASP A 10 12.21 -2.73 11.05
N ALA A 11 12.66 -2.37 9.85
CA ALA A 11 12.73 -0.98 9.42
C ALA A 11 11.33 -0.37 9.34
N PHE A 12 10.35 -1.11 8.79
CA PHE A 12 8.96 -0.66 8.75
C PHE A 12 8.42 -0.41 10.18
N ASN A 13 8.64 -1.30 11.13
CA ASN A 13 8.24 -1.15 12.53
C ASN A 13 8.86 0.10 13.18
N ALA A 14 10.11 0.41 12.86
CA ALA A 14 10.84 1.55 13.42
C ALA A 14 10.55 2.90 12.73
N MET A 15 9.83 2.92 11.60
CA MET A 15 9.63 4.16 10.83
C MET A 15 8.80 5.22 11.59
N PRO A 16 9.15 6.51 11.47
CA PRO A 16 8.26 7.59 11.85
C PRO A 16 6.92 7.46 11.12
N MET A 17 5.82 7.77 11.82
CA MET A 17 4.44 7.56 11.34
C MET A 17 4.24 8.04 9.90
N ARG A 18 4.66 9.28 9.58
CA ARG A 18 4.50 9.85 8.23
C ARG A 18 5.19 9.04 7.14
N ARG A 19 6.39 8.49 7.42
CA ARG A 19 7.12 7.65 6.46
C ARG A 19 6.47 6.29 6.29
N ALA A 20 5.98 5.70 7.38
CA ALA A 20 5.26 4.43 7.32
C ALA A 20 3.96 4.53 6.52
N VAL A 21 3.18 5.60 6.74
CA VAL A 21 1.98 5.88 5.94
C VAL A 21 2.33 6.04 4.47
N HIS A 22 3.38 6.80 4.13
CA HIS A 22 3.80 6.97 2.73
C HIS A 22 4.25 5.65 2.10
N ALA A 23 5.01 4.83 2.82
CA ALA A 23 5.46 3.53 2.35
C ALA A 23 4.29 2.59 2.02
N VAL A 24 3.26 2.56 2.86
CA VAL A 24 2.06 1.73 2.60
C VAL A 24 1.17 2.33 1.51
N PHE A 25 1.05 3.67 1.47
CA PHE A 25 0.26 4.36 0.46
C PHE A 25 0.76 4.07 -0.97
N GLU A 26 2.07 3.93 -1.18
CA GLU A 26 2.66 3.53 -2.47
C GLU A 26 2.21 2.13 -2.96
N CYS A 27 1.65 1.30 -2.07
CA CYS A 27 1.17 -0.04 -2.43
C CYS A 27 -0.22 -0.01 -3.07
N CYS A 28 -1.19 0.67 -2.44
CA CYS A 28 -2.61 0.57 -2.79
C CYS A 28 -3.35 1.91 -2.92
N TYR A 29 -2.65 3.05 -2.81
CA TYR A 29 -3.22 4.40 -2.91
C TYR A 29 -4.40 4.69 -1.95
N SER A 30 -4.53 3.90 -0.87
CA SER A 30 -5.56 4.09 0.16
C SER A 30 -4.95 4.76 1.39
N VAL A 31 -5.24 6.05 1.58
CA VAL A 31 -4.85 6.79 2.79
C VAL A 31 -5.41 6.18 4.09
N PRO A 32 -6.71 5.82 4.19
CA PRO A 32 -7.24 5.27 5.44
C PRO A 32 -6.58 3.94 5.80
N MET A 33 -6.46 3.01 4.85
CA MET A 33 -5.77 1.73 5.07
C MET A 33 -4.29 1.94 5.45
N ALA A 34 -3.58 2.85 4.77
CA ALA A 34 -2.18 3.15 5.08
C ALA A 34 -1.99 3.73 6.49
N ALA A 35 -2.91 4.61 6.91
CA ALA A 35 -2.91 5.16 8.26
C ALA A 35 -3.14 4.09 9.32
N ASP A 36 -4.12 3.20 9.12
CA ASP A 36 -4.47 2.17 10.10
C ASP A 36 -3.40 1.08 10.19
N LEU A 37 -2.84 0.64 9.05
CA LEU A 37 -1.72 -0.31 9.03
C LEU A 37 -0.49 0.28 9.73
N ALA A 38 -0.18 1.57 9.52
CA ALA A 38 0.94 2.23 10.16
C ALA A 38 0.76 2.44 11.67
N ARG A 39 -0.49 2.59 12.16
CA ARG A 39 -0.81 2.68 13.61
C ARG A 39 -0.71 1.33 14.32
N ALA A 40 -0.98 0.23 13.62
CA ALA A 40 -0.99 -1.11 14.21
C ALA A 40 0.40 -1.71 14.44
N ARG A 41 1.47 -1.03 14.00
CA ARG A 41 2.86 -1.42 14.30
C ARG A 41 3.14 -1.35 15.81
N PRO A 42 4.05 -2.18 16.34
CA PRO A 42 4.89 -3.12 15.61
C PRO A 42 4.19 -4.46 15.31
N PHE A 43 4.54 -5.07 14.18
CA PHE A 43 4.15 -6.44 13.84
C PHE A 43 5.30 -7.42 14.15
N ASP A 44 4.96 -8.60 14.68
CA ASP A 44 5.91 -9.66 15.02
C ASP A 44 6.41 -10.47 13.82
N SER A 45 5.69 -10.39 12.69
CA SER A 45 5.91 -11.22 11.51
C SER A 45 5.25 -10.59 10.27
N HIS A 46 5.76 -10.96 9.10
CA HIS A 46 5.15 -10.57 7.82
C HIS A 46 3.72 -11.14 7.70
N ASP A 47 3.47 -12.35 8.18
CA ASP A 47 2.15 -12.97 8.17
C ASP A 47 1.12 -12.17 8.96
N ARG A 48 1.48 -11.65 10.14
CA ARG A 48 0.58 -10.79 10.93
C ARG A 48 0.31 -9.46 10.24
N LEU A 49 1.33 -8.85 9.65
CA LEU A 49 1.19 -7.64 8.85
C LEU A 49 0.22 -7.88 7.68
N PHE A 50 0.42 -8.94 6.90
CA PHE A 50 -0.42 -9.24 5.73
C PHE A 50 -1.86 -9.57 6.12
N ARG A 51 -2.09 -10.39 7.16
CA ARG A 51 -3.45 -10.69 7.63
C ARG A 51 -4.20 -9.44 8.12
N PHE A 52 -3.50 -8.52 8.79
CA PHE A 52 -4.12 -7.27 9.21
C PHE A 52 -4.42 -6.37 8.02
N ALA A 53 -3.51 -6.29 7.04
CA ALA A 53 -3.75 -5.58 5.78
C ALA A 53 -4.96 -6.15 5.03
N ASP A 54 -5.10 -7.48 4.93
CA ASP A 54 -6.27 -8.14 4.33
C ASP A 54 -7.56 -7.73 5.06
N THR A 55 -7.55 -7.74 6.39
CA THR A 55 -8.71 -7.34 7.20
C THR A 55 -9.13 -5.90 6.90
N LEU A 56 -8.16 -4.98 6.77
CA LEU A 56 -8.44 -3.58 6.39
C LEU A 56 -8.97 -3.47 4.97
N LEU A 57 -8.40 -4.20 4.02
CA LEU A 57 -8.83 -4.19 2.62
C LEU A 57 -10.26 -4.71 2.44
N PHE A 58 -10.62 -5.81 3.11
CA PHE A 58 -11.99 -6.35 3.09
C PHE A 58 -12.99 -5.47 3.85
N GLY A 59 -12.52 -4.59 4.74
CA GLY A 59 -13.34 -3.64 5.47
C GLY A 59 -13.54 -2.29 4.79
N LEU A 60 -12.98 -2.08 3.59
CA LEU A 60 -13.11 -0.80 2.87
C LEU A 60 -14.56 -0.54 2.44
N SER A 61 -14.99 0.72 2.53
CA SER A 61 -16.25 1.16 1.93
C SER A 61 -16.14 1.22 0.41
N GLU A 62 -17.28 1.12 -0.29
CA GLU A 62 -17.33 1.30 -1.75
C GLU A 62 -16.75 2.65 -2.20
N GLU A 63 -17.04 3.74 -1.49
CA GLU A 63 -16.47 5.06 -1.76
C GLU A 63 -14.93 5.09 -1.66
N SER A 64 -14.37 4.32 -0.71
CA SER A 64 -12.92 4.18 -0.58
C SER A 64 -12.34 3.40 -1.76
N VAL A 65 -13.05 2.38 -2.24
CA VAL A 65 -12.68 1.62 -3.44
C VAL A 65 -12.71 2.51 -4.68
N ASP A 66 -13.77 3.30 -4.86
CA ASP A 66 -13.86 4.25 -5.97
C ASP A 66 -12.70 5.25 -5.97
N SER A 67 -12.36 5.78 -4.80
CA SER A 67 -11.22 6.72 -4.65
C SER A 67 -9.88 6.08 -5.02
N ILE A 68 -9.67 4.81 -4.65
CA ILE A 68 -8.48 4.05 -5.04
C ILE A 68 -8.44 3.87 -6.56
N LEU A 69 -9.56 3.49 -7.17
CA LEU A 69 -9.64 3.24 -8.61
C LEU A 69 -9.35 4.49 -9.44
N GLN A 70 -9.74 5.68 -8.98
CA GLN A 70 -9.38 6.94 -9.64
C GLN A 70 -7.86 7.20 -9.69
N ALA A 71 -7.07 6.59 -8.81
CA ALA A 71 -5.61 6.72 -8.79
C ALA A 71 -4.90 5.74 -9.75
N TYR A 72 -5.60 4.72 -10.25
CA TYR A 72 -5.02 3.71 -11.14
C TYR A 72 -5.20 4.09 -12.61
N PRO A 73 -4.16 3.90 -13.46
CA PRO A 73 -4.33 4.04 -14.89
C PRO A 73 -5.21 2.91 -15.44
N ASP A 74 -6.06 3.25 -16.41
CA ASP A 74 -6.81 2.24 -17.17
C ASP A 74 -5.86 1.18 -17.75
N VAL A 75 -6.26 -0.09 -17.67
CA VAL A 75 -5.49 -1.20 -18.24
C VAL A 75 -5.40 -1.05 -19.77
N GLY A 76 -4.20 -1.21 -20.33
CA GLY A 76 -3.96 -1.09 -21.77
C GLY A 76 -3.78 0.34 -22.27
N ARG A 77 -3.91 1.35 -21.41
CA ARG A 77 -3.40 2.70 -21.68
C ARG A 77 -1.89 2.75 -21.45
N ARG A 78 -1.26 3.82 -21.95
CA ARG A 78 0.16 4.06 -21.70
C ARG A 78 0.39 4.16 -20.17
N PRO A 79 1.24 3.30 -19.58
CA PRO A 79 1.53 3.36 -18.16
C PRO A 79 2.14 4.71 -17.78
N GLY A 80 1.67 5.29 -16.68
CA GLY A 80 2.22 6.53 -16.11
C GLY A 80 3.42 6.31 -15.19
N SER A 81 3.76 5.05 -14.87
CA SER A 81 4.86 4.70 -13.97
C SER A 81 5.55 3.38 -14.38
N GLU A 82 6.81 3.21 -14.00
CA GLU A 82 7.58 1.97 -14.20
C GLU A 82 6.88 0.75 -13.56
N LYS A 83 6.23 0.95 -12.40
CA LYS A 83 5.48 -0.08 -11.69
C LYS A 83 4.29 -0.55 -12.52
N SER A 84 3.45 0.39 -12.96
CA SER A 84 2.30 0.09 -13.81
C SER A 84 2.73 -0.53 -15.15
N GLN A 85 3.89 -0.14 -15.69
CA GLN A 85 4.43 -0.77 -16.89
C GLN A 85 4.82 -2.24 -16.66
N ALA A 86 5.47 -2.54 -15.54
CA ALA A 86 5.84 -3.91 -15.17
C ALA A 86 4.61 -4.77 -14.82
N GLU A 87 3.55 -4.20 -14.27
CA GLU A 87 2.30 -4.91 -13.96
C GLU A 87 1.51 -5.27 -15.23
N GLN A 88 1.56 -4.43 -16.26
CA GLN A 88 0.77 -4.60 -17.50
C GLN A 88 1.52 -5.32 -18.64
N CYS A 89 2.78 -5.71 -18.46
CA CYS A 89 3.53 -6.42 -19.49
C CYS A 89 3.16 -7.93 -19.49
N ALA A 90 2.36 -8.35 -20.48
CA ALA A 90 2.05 -9.74 -20.79
C ALA A 90 2.07 -9.95 -22.30
#